data_AF-A0A6G1RQ94-F1
#
_entry.id   AF-A0A6G1RQ94-F1
#
_cell.length_a   1.000
_cell.length_b   1.000
_cell.length_c   1.000
_cell.angle_alpha   90.00
_cell.angle_beta   90.00
_cell.angle_gamma   90.00
#
_symmetry.space_group_name_H-M   'P 1'
#
loop_
_entity.id
_entity.type
_entity.pdbx_description
1 polymer ?
#
loop_
_entity_poly.entity_id
_entity_poly.type
_entity_poly.pdbx_seq_one_letter_code
_entity_poly.pdbx_strand_id
1 'polypeptide(L)'
;ECGACLYKYFRLCCGRASGELGGGLPGRRDSCCRYRERHRSAAAMNRFFGKAKPKAPPPSLTDCIGTVDSRAESIDKKIARLDAELVKYKDQMKKMREGPAKNTVKQKALRVLKQKRMYEQQRDNLSQQSFNMEQANYTIQALKDTKTTVPVY
;
A
#
# COMPACT_ATOMS: atom_id res chain seq x y z
N GLU A 1 3.60 13.21 -12.23
CA GLU A 1 3.08 14.18 -13.22
C GLU A 1 2.40 13.36 -14.31
N CYS A 2 1.13 13.46 -14.71
CA CYS A 2 0.20 14.57 -14.80
C CYS A 2 -1.24 14.02 -14.69
N GLY A 3 -1.95 14.31 -13.59
CA GLY A 3 -3.37 13.98 -13.41
C GLY A 3 -4.29 15.20 -13.36
N ALA A 4 -3.78 16.39 -13.68
CA ALA A 4 -4.44 17.66 -13.34
C ALA A 4 -4.98 18.47 -14.54
N CYS A 5 -4.94 17.97 -15.78
CA CYS A 5 -5.23 18.80 -16.96
C CYS A 5 -6.65 18.69 -17.56
N LEU A 6 -7.49 17.72 -17.18
CA LEU A 6 -8.77 17.51 -17.87
C LEU A 6 -10.03 18.01 -17.15
N TYR A 7 -9.93 18.55 -15.93
CA TYR A 7 -11.10 19.05 -15.20
C TYR A 7 -11.42 20.53 -15.46
N LYS A 8 -10.62 21.25 -16.26
CA LYS A 8 -10.82 22.68 -16.54
C LYS A 8 -11.63 23.00 -17.81
N TYR A 9 -11.85 22.04 -18.71
CA TYR A 9 -12.51 22.33 -20.00
C TYR A 9 -14.04 22.17 -20.01
N PHE A 10 -14.65 21.53 -19.00
CA PHE A 10 -16.10 21.35 -18.98
C PHE A 10 -16.87 22.56 -18.42
N ARG A 11 -16.17 23.55 -17.87
CA ARG A 11 -16.78 24.71 -17.19
C ARG A 11 -16.79 26.00 -18.04
N LEU A 12 -16.58 25.90 -19.36
CA LEU A 12 -16.56 27.07 -20.25
C LEU A 12 -17.73 27.18 -21.25
N CYS A 13 -18.60 26.18 -21.42
CA CYS A 13 -19.77 26.31 -22.32
C CYS A 13 -21.12 26.56 -21.64
N CYS A 14 -21.22 26.42 -20.31
CA CYS A 14 -22.49 26.57 -19.58
C CYS A 14 -22.65 27.90 -18.84
N GLY A 15 -21.78 28.89 -19.09
CA GLY A 15 -21.64 30.07 -18.25
C GLY A 15 -21.65 31.40 -18.98
N ARG A 16 -22.46 31.61 -20.02
CA ARG A 16 -22.71 32.95 -20.58
C ARG A 16 -23.93 32.98 -21.52
N ALA A 17 -25.13 33.18 -20.98
CA ALA A 17 -26.27 33.80 -21.69
C ALA A 17 -27.47 33.95 -20.74
N SER A 18 -27.38 34.90 -19.80
CA SER A 18 -28.57 35.49 -19.16
C SER A 18 -28.73 36.88 -19.78
N GLY A 19 -29.77 37.08 -20.61
CA GLY A 19 -30.02 38.34 -21.27
C GLY A 19 -31.12 38.28 -22.34
N GLU A 20 -32.36 38.46 -21.86
CA GLU A 20 -33.54 39.12 -22.47
C GLU A 20 -34.13 38.75 -23.86
N LEU A 21 -35.47 38.95 -23.90
CA LEU A 21 -36.40 39.17 -25.02
C LEU A 21 -37.00 37.95 -25.78
N GLY A 22 -38.26 37.66 -25.42
CA GLY A 22 -39.43 37.74 -26.32
C GLY A 22 -39.51 36.87 -27.58
N GLY A 23 -40.49 35.95 -27.58
CA GLY A 23 -41.32 35.63 -28.75
C GLY A 23 -40.97 34.39 -29.59
N GLY A 24 -41.95 33.47 -29.70
CA GLY A 24 -42.27 32.81 -30.98
C GLY A 24 -41.59 31.47 -31.35
N LEU A 25 -42.43 30.44 -31.36
CA LEU A 25 -42.44 29.24 -32.21
C LEU A 25 -41.76 27.93 -31.75
N PRO A 26 -42.44 26.78 -31.94
CA PRO A 26 -42.03 25.49 -31.40
C PRO A 26 -41.21 24.66 -32.40
N GLY A 27 -40.36 23.78 -31.87
CA GLY A 27 -40.03 22.53 -32.54
C GLY A 27 -38.67 22.46 -33.22
N ARG A 28 -37.60 22.29 -32.43
CA ARG A 28 -36.48 21.41 -32.78
C ARG A 28 -36.11 20.60 -31.54
N ARG A 29 -36.67 19.38 -31.47
CA ARG A 29 -36.31 18.42 -30.43
C ARG A 29 -34.90 17.92 -30.73
N ASP A 30 -33.98 18.29 -29.86
CA ASP A 30 -32.57 17.91 -29.91
C ASP A 30 -32.37 16.40 -29.93
N SER A 31 -31.65 15.95 -30.96
CA SER A 31 -31.20 14.57 -31.18
C SER A 31 -30.34 13.99 -30.05
N CYS A 32 -29.95 14.79 -29.04
CA CYS A 32 -29.18 14.34 -27.87
C CYS A 32 -29.94 13.40 -26.92
N CYS A 33 -31.28 13.41 -26.89
CA CYS A 33 -32.03 12.50 -26.02
C CYS A 33 -32.05 11.04 -26.55
N ARG A 34 -31.90 10.82 -27.87
CA ARG A 34 -31.98 9.46 -28.44
C ARG A 34 -30.74 8.59 -28.21
N TYR A 35 -29.62 9.14 -27.72
CA TYR A 35 -28.46 8.33 -27.36
C TYR A 35 -28.62 7.66 -25.98
N ARG A 36 -29.47 8.18 -25.10
CA ARG A 36 -29.61 7.71 -23.71
C ARG A 36 -30.56 6.52 -23.54
N GLU A 37 -31.39 6.21 -24.54
CA GLU A 37 -32.42 5.17 -24.47
C GLU A 37 -32.07 3.87 -25.23
N ARG A 38 -31.00 3.85 -26.03
CA ARG A 38 -30.51 2.65 -26.74
C ARG A 38 -29.50 1.80 -25.96
N HIS A 39 -29.35 2.03 -24.66
CA HIS A 39 -28.50 1.22 -23.77
C HIS A 39 -29.29 0.68 -22.56
N ARG A 40 -30.60 0.54 -22.70
CA ARG A 40 -31.42 -0.29 -21.81
C ARG A 40 -31.56 -1.67 -22.45
N SER A 41 -30.96 -2.68 -21.81
CA SER A 41 -31.16 -4.12 -22.00
C SER A 41 -30.53 -4.80 -23.22
N ALA A 42 -29.34 -5.36 -23.00
CA ALA A 42 -28.96 -6.67 -23.53
C ALA A 42 -28.08 -7.37 -22.49
N ALA A 43 -28.31 -8.67 -22.37
CA ALA A 43 -27.99 -9.52 -21.24
C ALA A 43 -26.49 -9.79 -21.00
N ALA A 44 -26.20 -10.22 -19.76
CA ALA A 44 -25.11 -11.11 -19.38
C ALA A 44 -23.69 -10.77 -19.87
N MET A 45 -23.10 -9.73 -19.29
CA MET A 45 -21.67 -9.80 -18.96
C MET A 45 -21.54 -10.17 -17.49
N ASN A 46 -21.25 -11.45 -17.24
CA ASN A 46 -20.81 -11.93 -15.95
C ASN A 46 -19.54 -11.16 -15.56
N ARG A 47 -19.71 -10.10 -14.77
CA ARG A 47 -18.63 -9.35 -14.10
C ARG A 47 -17.97 -10.30 -13.10
N PHE A 48 -17.01 -11.06 -13.61
CA PHE A 48 -16.26 -12.10 -12.90
C PHE A 48 -15.37 -11.56 -11.77
N PHE A 49 -15.24 -10.24 -11.64
CA PHE A 49 -14.61 -9.57 -10.50
C PHE A 49 -15.54 -8.46 -10.00
N GLY A 50 -16.17 -8.65 -8.85
CA GLY A 50 -17.02 -7.60 -8.26
C GLY A 50 -18.18 -8.01 -7.36
N LYS A 51 -18.31 -9.27 -6.93
CA LYS A 51 -19.07 -9.51 -5.69
C LYS A 51 -18.18 -9.06 -4.55
N ALA A 52 -18.56 -7.96 -3.90
CA ALA A 52 -17.97 -7.59 -2.61
C ALA A 52 -18.11 -8.82 -1.70
N LYS A 53 -16.98 -9.42 -1.33
CA LYS A 53 -16.95 -10.37 -0.22
C LYS A 53 -17.64 -9.67 0.96
N PRO A 54 -18.43 -10.38 1.79
CA PRO A 54 -18.92 -9.80 3.04
C PRO A 54 -17.72 -9.13 3.68
N LYS A 55 -17.81 -7.82 3.94
CA LYS A 55 -16.69 -7.04 4.44
C LYS A 55 -16.15 -7.82 5.63
N ALA A 56 -15.00 -8.47 5.43
CA ALA A 56 -14.29 -9.05 6.54
C ALA A 56 -14.18 -7.92 7.56
N PRO A 57 -14.37 -8.20 8.86
CA PRO A 57 -14.20 -7.19 9.87
C PRO A 57 -12.91 -6.42 9.54
N PRO A 58 -12.95 -5.07 9.54
CA PRO A 58 -11.78 -4.27 9.21
C PRO A 58 -10.59 -4.90 9.94
N PRO A 59 -9.48 -5.20 9.23
CA PRO A 59 -8.42 -6.05 9.74
C PRO A 59 -8.11 -5.58 11.14
N SER A 60 -8.32 -6.46 12.12
CA SER A 60 -8.11 -6.06 13.49
C SER A 60 -6.64 -5.69 13.61
N LEU A 61 -6.33 -4.64 14.37
CA LEU A 61 -4.92 -4.23 14.52
C LEU A 61 -4.06 -5.39 15.03
N THR A 62 -4.66 -6.33 15.77
CA THR A 62 -4.06 -7.60 16.19
C THR A 62 -3.63 -8.49 15.01
N ASP A 63 -4.45 -8.62 13.96
CA ASP A 63 -4.08 -9.40 12.76
C ASP A 63 -2.96 -8.73 11.97
N CYS A 64 -2.96 -7.40 11.92
CA CYS A 64 -1.91 -6.60 11.30
C CYS A 64 -0.58 -6.75 12.05
N ILE A 65 -0.60 -6.71 13.39
CA ILE A 65 0.57 -6.96 14.25
C ILE A 65 1.15 -8.34 13.97
N GLY A 66 0.33 -9.40 14.00
CA GLY A 66 0.81 -10.76 13.71
C GLY A 66 1.41 -10.93 12.30
N THR A 67 0.92 -10.17 11.32
CA THR A 67 1.50 -10.14 9.95
C THR A 67 2.87 -9.45 9.93
N VAL A 68 3.02 -8.35 10.67
CA VAL A 68 4.30 -7.62 10.77
C VAL A 68 5.33 -8.47 11.52
N ASP A 69 4.95 -9.15 12.59
CA ASP A 69 5.82 -10.04 13.36
C ASP A 69 6.29 -11.23 12.52
N SER A 70 5.39 -11.87 11.78
CA SER A 70 5.73 -12.96 10.86
C SER A 70 6.76 -12.52 9.80
N ARG A 71 6.64 -11.28 9.32
CA ARG A 71 7.62 -10.71 8.37
C ARG A 71 8.95 -10.41 9.06
N ALA A 72 8.93 -9.85 10.27
CA ALA A 72 10.14 -9.61 11.05
C ALA A 72 10.93 -10.91 11.28
N GLU A 73 10.26 -11.98 11.74
CA GLU A 73 10.89 -13.29 11.90
C GLU A 73 11.52 -13.82 10.62
N SER A 74 10.85 -13.63 9.48
CA SER A 74 11.35 -14.09 8.18
C SER A 74 12.63 -13.36 7.78
N ILE A 75 12.75 -12.09 8.16
CA ILE A 75 13.95 -11.26 7.93
C ILE A 75 15.05 -11.67 8.90
N ASP A 76 14.74 -11.90 10.17
CA ASP A 76 15.72 -12.37 11.17
C ASP A 76 16.34 -13.71 10.77
N LYS A 77 15.53 -14.64 10.27
CA LYS A 77 16.01 -15.92 9.72
C LYS A 77 16.98 -15.71 8.53
N LYS A 78 16.78 -14.69 7.70
CA LYS A 78 17.69 -14.35 6.59
C LYS A 78 18.98 -13.70 7.11
N ILE A 79 18.89 -12.80 8.09
CA ILE A 79 20.05 -12.16 8.74
C ILE A 79 20.94 -13.24 9.37
N ALA A 80 20.37 -14.17 10.13
CA ALA A 80 21.10 -15.25 10.78
C ALA A 80 21.85 -16.16 9.77
N ARG A 81 21.25 -16.45 8.61
CA ARG A 81 21.92 -17.19 7.53
C ARG A 81 23.12 -16.43 6.96
N LEU A 82 22.94 -15.13 6.68
CA LEU A 82 24.01 -14.28 6.17
C LEU A 82 25.15 -14.09 7.19
N ASP A 83 24.83 -14.03 8.48
CA ASP A 83 25.83 -13.98 9.56
C ASP A 83 26.66 -15.26 9.65
N ALA A 84 26.01 -16.43 9.56
CA ALA A 84 26.72 -17.70 9.52
C ALA A 84 27.68 -17.79 8.33
N GLU A 85 27.30 -17.25 7.17
CA GLU A 85 28.18 -17.15 6.00
C GLU A 85 29.35 -16.19 6.23
N LEU A 86 29.12 -15.02 6.84
CA LEU A 86 30.18 -14.07 7.16
C LEU A 86 31.23 -14.63 8.12
N VAL A 87 30.82 -15.45 9.10
CA VAL A 87 31.75 -16.14 10.00
C VAL A 87 32.66 -17.09 9.23
N LYS A 88 32.10 -17.87 8.30
CA LYS A 88 32.90 -18.77 7.43
C LYS A 88 33.93 -17.99 6.60
N TYR A 89 33.52 -16.88 5.99
CA TYR A 89 34.45 -16.04 5.23
C TYR A 89 35.52 -15.41 6.13
N LYS A 90 35.16 -15.00 7.35
CA LYS A 90 36.12 -14.46 8.33
C LYS A 90 37.19 -15.50 8.69
N ASP A 91 36.79 -16.73 8.98
CA ASP A 91 37.75 -17.79 9.34
C ASP A 91 38.57 -18.28 8.15
N GLN A 92 37.98 -18.31 6.94
CA GLN A 92 38.72 -18.55 5.72
C GLN A 92 39.80 -17.48 5.50
N MET A 93 39.48 -16.20 5.67
CA MET A 93 40.45 -15.11 5.52
C MET A 93 41.59 -15.16 6.56
N LYS A 94 41.34 -15.63 7.78
CA LYS A 94 42.39 -15.78 8.82
C LYS A 94 43.44 -16.82 8.44
N LYS A 95 43.02 -17.92 7.80
CA LYS A 95 43.91 -19.01 7.37
C LYS A 95 44.68 -18.71 6.08
N MET A 96 44.27 -17.67 5.34
CA MET A 96 44.88 -17.28 4.08
C MET A 96 45.94 -16.20 4.26
N ARG A 97 47.10 -16.41 3.61
CA ARG A 97 48.13 -15.38 3.44
C ARG A 97 47.62 -14.26 2.53
N GLU A 98 48.11 -13.03 2.73
CA GLU A 98 47.75 -11.90 1.87
C GLU A 98 48.13 -12.19 0.42
N GLY A 99 47.17 -12.03 -0.49
CA GLY A 99 47.32 -12.35 -1.90
C GLY A 99 46.02 -12.23 -2.70
N PRO A 100 46.06 -12.44 -4.02
CA PRO A 100 44.90 -12.27 -4.91
C PRO A 100 43.73 -13.18 -4.53
N ALA A 101 44.01 -14.39 -4.04
CA ALA A 101 42.99 -15.32 -3.54
C ALA A 101 42.23 -14.77 -2.31
N LYS A 102 42.89 -14.00 -1.43
CA LYS A 102 42.23 -13.38 -0.28
C LYS A 102 41.35 -12.20 -0.70
N ASN A 103 41.73 -11.47 -1.75
CA ASN A 103 40.93 -10.36 -2.27
C ASN A 103 39.60 -10.83 -2.87
N THR A 104 39.55 -11.99 -3.51
CA THR A 104 38.27 -12.55 -4.01
C THR A 104 37.33 -12.93 -2.86
N VAL A 105 37.86 -13.50 -1.77
CA VAL A 105 37.10 -13.82 -0.56
C VAL A 105 36.61 -12.54 0.13
N LYS A 106 37.46 -11.50 0.23
CA LYS A 106 37.06 -10.16 0.73
C LYS A 106 35.90 -9.59 -0.10
N GLN A 107 35.95 -9.65 -1.43
CA GLN A 107 34.86 -9.18 -2.28
C GLN A 107 33.56 -9.98 -2.11
N LYS A 108 33.64 -11.30 -1.92
CA LYS A 108 32.47 -12.13 -1.59
C LYS A 108 31.88 -11.72 -0.23
N ALA A 109 32.72 -11.58 0.79
CA ALA A 109 32.30 -11.14 2.12
C ALA A 109 31.64 -9.75 2.09
N LEU A 110 32.18 -8.80 1.31
CA LEU A 110 31.60 -7.47 1.16
C LEU A 110 30.19 -7.50 0.53
N ARG A 111 29.94 -8.42 -0.41
CA ARG A 111 28.59 -8.58 -0.99
C ARG A 111 27.60 -9.08 0.05
N VAL A 112 27.97 -10.09 0.82
CA VAL A 112 27.14 -10.64 1.90
C VAL A 112 26.90 -9.58 2.99
N LEU A 113 27.92 -8.80 3.35
CA LEU A 113 27.80 -7.70 4.32
C LEU A 113 26.79 -6.63 3.87
N LYS A 114 26.85 -6.22 2.59
CA LYS A 114 25.88 -5.26 2.02
C LYS A 114 24.45 -5.81 2.07
N GLN A 115 24.28 -7.09 1.75
CA GLN A 115 22.98 -7.74 1.79
C GLN A 115 22.45 -7.83 3.22
N LYS A 116 23.31 -8.18 4.19
CA LYS A 116 22.96 -8.19 5.61
C LYS A 116 22.47 -6.82 6.06
N ARG A 117 23.22 -5.76 5.76
CA ARG A 117 22.88 -4.39 6.14
C ARG A 117 21.51 -3.94 5.59
N MET A 118 21.17 -4.33 4.35
CA MET A 118 19.83 -4.06 3.81
C MET A 118 18.73 -4.76 4.60
N TYR A 119 18.92 -6.01 4.99
CA TYR A 119 17.93 -6.74 5.78
C TYR A 119 17.84 -6.22 7.21
N GLU A 120 18.94 -5.84 7.84
CA GLU A 120 18.94 -5.17 9.15
C GLU A 120 18.11 -3.89 9.10
N GLN A 121 18.31 -3.06 8.07
CA GLN A 121 17.53 -1.83 7.90
C GLN A 121 16.04 -2.11 7.66
N GLN A 122 15.69 -3.16 6.91
CA GLN A 122 14.30 -3.59 6.76
C GLN A 122 13.70 -4.06 8.09
N ARG A 123 14.48 -4.77 8.92
CA ARG A 123 14.06 -5.21 10.26
C ARG A 123 13.81 -4.01 11.17
N ASP A 124 14.69 -3.03 11.18
CA ASP A 124 14.51 -1.80 11.97
C ASP A 124 13.23 -1.04 11.56
N ASN A 125 12.97 -0.93 10.25
CA ASN A 125 11.75 -0.30 9.74
C ASN A 125 10.47 -1.06 10.17
N LEU A 126 10.49 -2.40 10.15
CA LEU A 126 9.37 -3.22 10.62
C LEU A 126 9.19 -3.12 12.14
N SER A 127 10.29 -3.06 12.90
CA SER A 127 10.26 -2.86 14.35
C SER A 127 9.59 -1.53 14.71
N GLN A 128 9.89 -0.47 13.96
CA GLN A 128 9.23 0.83 14.15
C GLN A 128 7.73 0.78 13.79
N GLN A 129 7.36 0.08 12.71
CA GLN A 129 5.95 -0.12 12.36
C GLN A 129 5.19 -0.91 13.43
N SER A 130 5.80 -1.98 13.97
CA SER A 130 5.22 -2.77 15.05
C SER A 130 4.97 -1.90 16.29
N PHE A 131 5.97 -1.11 16.70
CA PHE A 131 5.82 -0.17 17.81
C PHE A 131 4.69 0.84 17.60
N ASN A 132 4.61 1.45 16.42
CA ASN A 132 3.52 2.38 16.12
C ASN A 132 2.13 1.70 16.17
N MET A 133 2.04 0.43 15.77
CA MET A 133 0.79 -0.33 15.87
C MET A 133 0.46 -0.77 17.29
N GLU A 134 1.44 -1.14 18.10
CA GLU A 134 1.26 -1.44 19.52
C GLU A 134 0.72 -0.21 20.27
N GLN A 135 1.27 0.97 20.01
CA GLN A 135 0.79 2.23 20.58
C GLN A 135 -0.66 2.56 20.19
N ALA A 136 -1.03 2.34 18.92
CA ALA A 136 -2.40 2.49 18.46
C ALA A 136 -3.34 1.46 19.12
N ASN A 137 -2.86 0.23 19.32
CA ASN A 137 -3.61 -0.82 20.00
C ASN A 137 -3.86 -0.47 21.47
N TYR A 138 -2.87 0.05 22.20
CA TYR A 138 -3.06 0.55 23.57
C TYR A 138 -4.09 1.67 23.64
N THR A 139 -4.04 2.63 22.71
CA THR A 139 -5.01 3.72 22.64
C THR A 139 -6.43 3.19 22.41
N ILE A 140 -6.58 2.19 21.54
CA ILE A 140 -7.88 1.57 21.26
C ILE A 140 -8.41 0.78 22.46
N GLN A 141 -7.54 0.11 23.22
CA GLN A 141 -7.96 -0.52 24.47
C GLN A 141 -8.42 0.53 25.47
N ALA A 142 -7.66 1.61 25.68
CA ALA A 142 -8.07 2.71 26.55
C ALA A 142 -9.41 3.34 26.13
N LEU A 143 -9.67 3.49 24.82
CA LEU A 143 -10.96 3.96 24.30
C LEU A 143 -12.10 2.97 24.54
N LYS A 144 -11.85 1.66 24.46
CA LYS A 144 -12.84 0.63 24.80
C LYS A 144 -13.17 0.66 26.29
N ASP A 145 -12.16 0.78 27.15
CA ASP A 145 -12.33 0.86 28.60
C ASP A 145 -13.06 2.16 29.01
N THR A 146 -12.81 3.27 28.30
CA THR A 146 -13.57 4.52 28.49
C THR A 146 -15.02 4.35 28.05
N LYS A 147 -15.28 3.66 26.93
CA LYS A 147 -16.66 3.42 26.44
C LYS A 147 -17.48 2.54 27.39
N THR A 148 -16.86 1.57 28.06
CA THR A 148 -17.57 0.69 29.01
C THR A 148 -17.81 1.36 30.37
N THR A 149 -16.97 2.30 30.77
CA THR A 149 -17.07 3.02 32.06
C THR A 149 -18.02 4.21 32.03
N VAL A 150 -18.46 4.69 30.86
CA VAL A 150 -19.56 5.66 30.75
C VAL A 150 -20.88 4.89 30.60
N PRO A 151 -21.61 4.58 31.69
CA PRO A 151 -22.97 4.06 31.56
C PRO A 151 -23.80 5.10 30.81
N VAL A 152 -24.38 4.69 29.69
CA VAL A 152 -25.44 5.44 29.02
C VAL A 152 -26.63 5.43 29.99
N TYR A 153 -26.81 6.55 30.70
CA TYR A 153 -28.06 6.88 31.38
C TYR A 153 -29.04 7.52 30.39
#